data_AF-A0A8H0CZZ6-F1
#
_entry.id   AF-A0A8H0CZZ6-F1
#
_cell.length_a   1.000
_cell.length_b   1.000
_cell.length_c   1.000
_cell.angle_alpha   90.00
_cell.angle_beta   90.00
_cell.angle_gamma   90.00
#
_symmetry.space_group_name_H-M   'P 1'
#
loop_
_entity.id
_entity.type
_entity.pdbx_description
1 polymer ?
#
loop_
_entity_poly.entity_id
_entity_poly.type
_entity_poly.pdbx_seq_one_letter_code
_entity_poly.pdbx_strand_id
1 'polypeptide(L)'
;MGLRRGYKAFNAALRSLYGRELLTLAEGGRPFDFDDALFDEAAKTVYQNGGFDVSCLTEPQAQALINETLRVIDTAVGSALPHEVPDTIRYALENNAFVFSGFKTFHALREVGLSMLTEKGDIKPFGEFLTDVKRINAQYNHNYLYAEYNHALGAAQMAAKWHDFEQDGDRYNLQYHTAGDDKVREEHAILNGTTLPPSDPFWDMFLPPNGWNCRCTAVQVRKNKYPASDPELAMKRGQNCTEGAKKAIFRYNAGKSLQLFPPKHPYFKAPAEAKQVIEQVTQEAIREKRIRDMVEELPDNLTPEEKQAIAANNLEIEEALKITKGKPMTVEQADQQHANPNYGKKYEYSINCQTCAPAYVLRLMGFNVTAKANTKNSLSEYLSRQRSFEAWKNTDGSPAVPTLTYDWMIAKGYKQMSKKRYAEYFEECCKETGVYILTIGWKGGGGHATVLQRFEDGTLKYIEPQVYSERSGAKRSIDELCESGATKPYPKRGVLRVDNKLFDTKFASIFDK
;
A
#
# COMPACT_ATOMS: atom_id res chain seq x y z
N MET A 1 38.78 4.97 19.82
CA MET A 1 38.06 5.28 21.09
C MET A 1 36.80 6.14 20.91
N GLY A 2 36.72 7.09 19.96
CA GLY A 2 35.57 8.00 19.79
C GLY A 2 34.23 7.32 19.45
N LEU A 3 34.22 6.43 18.45
CA LEU A 3 33.02 5.68 18.02
C LEU A 3 32.38 4.86 19.16
N ARG A 4 33.20 4.18 19.97
CA ARG A 4 32.73 3.36 21.10
C ARG A 4 32.15 4.21 22.24
N ARG A 5 32.74 5.37 22.53
CA ARG A 5 32.19 6.32 23.52
C ARG A 5 30.87 6.91 23.05
N GLY A 6 30.77 7.28 21.76
CA GLY A 6 29.51 7.77 21.17
C GLY A 6 28.38 6.74 21.24
N TYR A 7 28.69 5.47 20.97
CA TYR A 7 27.69 4.41 21.02
C TYR A 7 27.28 4.01 22.44
N LYS A 8 28.20 4.06 23.42
CA LYS A 8 27.84 3.92 24.84
C LYS A 8 26.79 4.96 25.27
N ALA A 9 26.95 6.22 24.83
CA ALA A 9 25.98 7.28 25.12
C ALA A 9 24.62 7.03 24.44
N PHE A 10 24.63 6.53 23.19
CA PHE A 10 23.40 6.10 22.50
C PHE A 10 22.67 4.98 23.26
N ASN A 11 23.37 3.90 23.64
CA ASN A 11 22.77 2.77 24.36
C ASN A 11 22.23 3.20 25.72
N ALA A 12 22.90 4.13 26.41
CA ALA A 12 22.40 4.69 27.66
C ALA A 12 21.11 5.49 27.45
N ALA A 13 21.03 6.31 26.39
CA ALA A 13 19.82 7.04 26.04
C ALA A 13 18.66 6.10 25.68
N LEU A 14 18.94 5.05 24.89
CA LEU A 14 17.95 4.03 24.51
C LEU A 14 17.45 3.25 25.75
N ARG A 15 18.36 2.77 26.60
CA ARG A 15 18.04 2.15 27.90
C ARG A 15 17.14 3.00 28.75
N SER A 16 17.41 4.30 28.79
CA SER A 16 16.62 5.23 29.56
C SER A 16 15.24 5.50 28.95
N LEU A 17 15.09 5.40 27.63
CA LEU A 17 13.80 5.53 26.93
C LEU A 17 12.86 4.36 27.23
N TYR A 18 13.39 3.16 27.43
CA TYR A 18 12.65 1.96 27.84
C TYR A 18 12.84 1.65 29.33
N GLY A 19 13.21 2.65 30.13
CA GLY A 19 13.34 2.51 31.58
C GLY A 19 11.99 2.22 32.24
N ARG A 20 11.99 1.54 33.40
CA ARG A 20 10.77 1.16 34.14
C ARG A 20 9.79 2.31 34.36
N GLU A 21 10.29 3.52 34.60
CA GLU A 21 9.48 4.73 34.80
C GLU A 21 8.61 5.08 33.58
N LEU A 22 9.07 4.77 32.36
CA LEU A 22 8.33 5.01 31.12
C LEU A 22 7.48 3.82 30.68
N LEU A 23 7.77 2.61 31.19
CA LEU A 23 7.12 1.36 30.79
C LEU A 23 5.90 0.97 31.65
N THR A 24 5.49 1.79 32.63
CA THR A 24 4.45 1.43 33.63
C THR A 24 3.34 0.55 33.08
N LEU A 25 3.16 -0.61 33.73
CA LEU A 25 2.60 -1.85 33.19
C LEU A 25 1.07 -1.80 32.99
N ALA A 26 0.61 -2.32 31.86
CA ALA A 26 -0.47 -3.30 31.92
C ALA A 26 0.21 -4.66 32.13
N GLU A 27 0.06 -5.25 33.32
CA GLU A 27 0.39 -6.65 33.55
C GLU A 27 -0.45 -7.52 32.62
N GLY A 28 0.19 -8.06 31.60
CA GLY A 28 -0.31 -9.07 30.68
C GLY A 28 0.89 -9.88 30.20
N GLY A 29 0.68 -11.14 29.83
CA GLY A 29 1.72 -11.95 29.18
C GLY A 29 2.21 -11.26 27.89
N ARG A 30 3.41 -11.60 27.42
CA ARG A 30 3.87 -11.11 26.12
C ARG A 30 2.92 -11.65 25.05
N PRO A 31 2.30 -10.79 24.22
CA PRO A 31 1.29 -11.21 23.24
C PRO A 31 1.91 -11.85 21.99
N PHE A 32 3.24 -11.99 21.96
CA PHE A 32 4.00 -12.58 20.87
C PHE A 32 5.11 -13.46 21.43
N ASP A 33 5.53 -14.42 20.62
CA ASP A 33 6.78 -15.14 20.75
C ASP A 33 7.78 -14.57 19.74
N PHE A 34 9.06 -14.52 20.12
CA PHE A 34 10.15 -14.03 19.27
C PHE A 34 11.17 -15.14 19.09
N ASP A 35 11.53 -15.44 17.83
CA ASP A 35 12.51 -16.48 17.55
C ASP A 35 13.94 -16.01 17.89
N ASP A 36 14.37 -16.34 19.10
CA ASP A 36 15.71 -16.03 19.62
C ASP A 36 16.84 -16.65 18.80
N ALA A 37 16.59 -17.75 18.08
CA ALA A 37 17.63 -18.40 17.28
C ALA A 37 18.09 -17.50 16.13
N LEU A 38 17.19 -16.70 15.54
CA LEU A 38 17.52 -15.76 14.47
C LEU A 38 18.49 -14.67 14.95
N PHE A 39 18.34 -14.22 16.20
CA PHE A 39 19.29 -13.26 16.78
C PHE A 39 20.65 -13.90 17.05
N ASP A 40 20.66 -15.13 17.58
CA ASP A 40 21.89 -15.88 17.83
C ASP A 40 22.65 -16.17 16.51
N GLU A 41 21.94 -16.49 15.42
CA GLU A 41 22.52 -16.68 14.10
C GLU A 41 23.12 -15.38 13.53
N ALA A 42 22.38 -14.27 13.59
CA ALA A 42 22.90 -12.98 13.14
C ALA A 42 24.12 -12.53 13.98
N ALA A 43 24.09 -12.74 15.29
CA ALA A 43 25.20 -12.44 16.18
C ALA A 43 26.44 -13.32 15.89
N LYS A 44 26.21 -14.59 15.54
CA LYS A 44 27.27 -15.50 15.10
C LYS A 44 27.92 -15.01 13.80
N THR A 45 27.14 -14.54 12.83
CA THR A 45 27.70 -13.97 11.59
C THR A 45 28.56 -12.73 11.88
N VAL A 46 28.09 -11.82 12.74
CA VAL A 46 28.90 -10.67 13.20
C VAL A 46 30.21 -11.11 13.83
N TYR A 47 30.18 -12.16 14.67
CA TYR A 47 31.40 -12.70 15.28
C TYR A 47 32.37 -13.28 14.23
N GLN A 48 31.85 -14.02 13.26
CA GLN A 48 32.63 -14.63 12.18
C GLN A 48 33.25 -13.59 11.24
N ASN A 49 32.55 -12.47 11.01
CA ASN A 49 33.04 -11.33 10.25
C ASN A 49 34.10 -10.50 11.03
N GLY A 50 34.34 -10.82 12.31
CA GLY A 50 35.27 -10.09 13.17
C GLY A 50 34.74 -8.75 13.69
N GLY A 51 33.45 -8.47 13.49
CA GLY A 51 32.80 -7.22 13.86
C GLY A 51 31.55 -6.95 13.04
N PHE A 52 30.90 -5.82 13.33
CA PHE A 52 29.72 -5.36 12.60
C PHE A 52 30.08 -4.16 11.71
N ASP A 53 29.73 -4.25 10.43
CA ASP A 53 29.63 -3.11 9.53
C ASP A 53 28.24 -3.08 8.86
N VAL A 54 27.96 -2.03 8.07
CA VAL A 54 26.63 -1.81 7.50
C VAL A 54 26.25 -2.89 6.48
N SER A 55 27.21 -3.49 5.78
CA SER A 55 26.96 -4.53 4.78
C SER A 55 26.39 -5.81 5.41
N CYS A 56 26.64 -6.06 6.71
CA CYS A 56 26.01 -7.17 7.43
C CYS A 56 24.48 -7.11 7.40
N LEU A 57 23.87 -5.93 7.18
CA LEU A 57 22.43 -5.81 7.07
C LEU A 57 21.86 -6.52 5.83
N THR A 58 22.61 -6.69 4.75
CA THR A 58 22.14 -7.39 3.55
C THR A 58 22.33 -8.90 3.61
N GLU A 59 22.98 -9.41 4.67
CA GLU A 59 23.16 -10.84 4.86
C GLU A 59 21.83 -11.52 5.23
N PRO A 60 21.59 -12.76 4.78
CA PRO A 60 20.33 -13.48 5.04
C PRO A 60 19.94 -13.55 6.52
N GLN A 61 20.91 -13.67 7.43
CA GLN A 61 20.67 -13.76 8.87
C GLN A 61 20.18 -12.43 9.45
N ALA A 62 20.72 -11.29 8.99
CA ALA A 62 20.22 -9.98 9.39
C ALA A 62 18.83 -9.70 8.79
N GLN A 63 18.59 -10.10 7.54
CA GLN A 63 17.28 -10.02 6.89
C GLN A 63 16.22 -10.83 7.63
N ALA A 64 16.55 -12.06 8.04
CA ALA A 64 15.66 -12.90 8.82
C ALA A 64 15.30 -12.24 10.17
N LEU A 65 16.26 -11.62 10.84
CA LEU A 65 16.04 -10.88 12.08
C LEU A 65 15.16 -9.62 11.89
N ILE A 66 15.36 -8.88 10.78
CA ILE A 66 14.50 -7.75 10.40
C ILE A 66 13.07 -8.25 10.19
N ASN A 67 12.89 -9.33 9.44
CA ASN A 67 11.58 -9.91 9.12
C ASN A 67 10.88 -10.45 10.36
N GLU A 68 11.61 -11.01 11.32
CA GLU A 68 11.01 -11.49 12.58
C GLU A 68 10.53 -10.33 13.45
N THR A 69 11.31 -9.25 13.53
CA THR A 69 10.88 -8.02 14.21
C THR A 69 9.64 -7.44 13.52
N LEU A 70 9.65 -7.38 12.19
CA LEU A 70 8.54 -6.92 11.39
C LEU A 70 7.28 -7.78 11.64
N ARG A 71 7.39 -9.11 11.62
CA ARG A 71 6.27 -10.03 11.87
C ARG A 71 5.55 -9.70 13.18
N VAL A 72 6.32 -9.44 14.25
CA VAL A 72 5.75 -9.06 15.56
C VAL A 72 5.03 -7.71 15.47
N ILE A 73 5.62 -6.70 14.84
CA ILE A 73 5.01 -5.37 14.70
C ILE A 73 3.78 -5.41 13.79
N ASP A 74 3.85 -6.11 12.67
CA ASP A 74 2.73 -6.29 11.73
C ASP A 74 1.57 -7.04 12.36
N THR A 75 1.84 -7.98 13.29
CA THR A 75 0.78 -8.60 14.09
C THR A 75 0.03 -7.55 14.91
N ALA A 76 0.72 -6.56 15.47
CA ALA A 76 0.09 -5.45 16.18
C ALA A 76 -0.74 -4.57 15.22
N VAL A 77 -0.17 -4.19 14.08
CA VAL A 77 -0.84 -3.37 13.05
C VAL A 77 -2.10 -4.09 12.53
N GLY A 78 -1.98 -5.36 12.14
CA GLY A 78 -3.09 -6.16 11.64
C GLY A 78 -4.21 -6.36 12.66
N SER A 79 -3.88 -6.48 13.95
CA SER A 79 -4.87 -6.57 15.04
C SER A 79 -5.59 -5.24 15.32
N ALA A 80 -4.94 -4.12 15.00
CA ALA A 80 -5.45 -2.78 15.22
C ALA A 80 -6.35 -2.26 14.09
N LEU A 81 -6.12 -2.68 12.86
CA LEU A 81 -6.79 -2.15 11.66
C LEU A 81 -8.04 -2.95 11.31
N PRO A 82 -9.25 -2.35 11.33
CA PRO A 82 -10.45 -2.96 10.77
C PRO A 82 -10.28 -3.32 9.29
N HIS A 83 -11.08 -4.28 8.80
CA HIS A 83 -11.09 -4.67 7.38
C HIS A 83 -11.52 -3.55 6.42
N GLU A 84 -12.17 -2.52 6.93
CA GLU A 84 -12.70 -1.38 6.17
C GLU A 84 -11.66 -0.27 5.95
N VAL A 85 -10.51 -0.32 6.62
CA VAL A 85 -9.45 0.68 6.46
C VAL A 85 -8.85 0.57 5.05
N PRO A 86 -8.65 1.69 4.33
CA PRO A 86 -8.00 1.69 3.02
C PRO A 86 -6.63 1.02 3.04
N ASP A 87 -6.33 0.22 2.02
CA ASP A 87 -5.04 -0.47 1.89
C ASP A 87 -3.86 0.51 1.90
N THR A 88 -4.06 1.75 1.44
CA THR A 88 -3.05 2.82 1.49
C THR A 88 -2.54 3.10 2.90
N ILE A 89 -3.42 3.11 3.90
CA ILE A 89 -3.05 3.33 5.30
C ILE A 89 -2.31 2.11 5.83
N ARG A 90 -2.83 0.90 5.56
CA ARG A 90 -2.18 -0.36 5.94
C ARG A 90 -0.74 -0.41 5.42
N TYR A 91 -0.54 -0.20 4.11
CA TYR A 91 0.78 -0.22 3.49
C TYR A 91 1.70 0.87 4.07
N ALA A 92 1.19 2.09 4.32
CA ALA A 92 2.00 3.13 4.94
C ALA A 92 2.51 2.70 6.32
N LEU A 93 1.67 2.07 7.14
CA LEU A 93 2.05 1.60 8.48
C LEU A 93 3.00 0.39 8.43
N GLU A 94 2.75 -0.59 7.56
CA GLU A 94 3.64 -1.74 7.33
C GLU A 94 5.03 -1.29 6.84
N ASN A 95 5.09 -0.30 5.93
CA ASN A 95 6.35 0.27 5.47
C ASN A 95 7.13 0.94 6.62
N ASN A 96 6.44 1.68 7.49
CA ASN A 96 7.05 2.28 8.68
C ASN A 96 7.55 1.20 9.67
N ALA A 97 6.80 0.11 9.84
CA ALA A 97 7.19 -1.03 10.66
C ALA A 97 8.47 -1.68 10.13
N PHE A 98 8.59 -1.84 8.81
CA PHE A 98 9.79 -2.41 8.18
C PHE A 98 11.00 -1.51 8.41
N VAL A 99 10.90 -0.22 8.07
CA VAL A 99 12.00 0.74 8.26
C VAL A 99 12.46 0.76 9.72
N PHE A 100 11.51 0.77 10.67
CA PHE A 100 11.82 0.70 12.09
C PHE A 100 12.55 -0.60 12.47
N SER A 101 12.11 -1.74 11.94
CA SER A 101 12.73 -3.06 12.16
C SER A 101 14.16 -3.12 11.63
N GLY A 102 14.42 -2.50 10.47
CA GLY A 102 15.76 -2.34 9.90
C GLY A 102 16.69 -1.52 10.80
N PHE A 103 16.24 -0.34 11.25
CA PHE A 103 17.03 0.48 12.18
C PHE A 103 17.26 -0.19 13.53
N LYS A 104 16.25 -0.88 14.07
CA LYS A 104 16.38 -1.65 15.29
C LYS A 104 17.46 -2.73 15.15
N THR A 105 17.41 -3.50 14.07
CA THR A 105 18.37 -4.56 13.78
C THR A 105 19.79 -4.01 13.63
N PHE A 106 19.96 -2.91 12.89
CA PHE A 106 21.24 -2.19 12.81
C PHE A 106 21.80 -1.85 14.19
N HIS A 107 20.97 -1.29 15.07
CA HIS A 107 21.43 -0.89 16.39
C HIS A 107 21.76 -2.08 17.30
N ALA A 108 20.96 -3.15 17.24
CA ALA A 108 21.17 -4.35 18.01
C ALA A 108 22.47 -5.08 17.58
N LEU A 109 22.66 -5.32 16.29
CA LEU A 109 23.86 -6.00 15.76
C LEU A 109 25.12 -5.16 15.91
N ARG A 110 25.01 -3.82 15.84
CA ARG A 110 26.12 -2.93 16.18
C ARG A 110 26.51 -3.01 17.66
N GLU A 111 25.55 -3.15 18.56
CA GLU A 111 25.84 -3.40 19.99
C GLU A 111 26.51 -4.76 20.19
N VAL A 112 26.08 -5.79 19.46
CA VAL A 112 26.74 -7.11 19.42
C VAL A 112 28.20 -6.97 18.99
N GLY A 113 28.47 -6.34 17.85
CA GLY A 113 29.85 -6.15 17.36
C GLY A 113 30.75 -5.39 18.34
N LEU A 114 30.21 -4.37 19.02
CA LEU A 114 30.96 -3.62 20.05
C LEU A 114 31.16 -4.41 21.35
N SER A 115 30.30 -5.40 21.62
CA SER A 115 30.41 -6.27 22.80
C SER A 115 31.54 -7.29 22.69
N MET A 116 32.02 -7.58 21.46
CA MET A 116 33.14 -8.50 21.19
C MET A 116 34.45 -8.07 21.86
N LEU A 117 34.59 -6.78 22.17
CA LEU A 117 35.84 -6.22 22.71
C LEU A 117 35.72 -5.95 24.22
N THR A 118 36.77 -6.22 24.99
CA THR A 118 36.97 -5.73 26.36
C THR A 118 37.09 -4.20 26.35
N GLU A 119 37.02 -3.53 27.50
CA GLU A 119 37.20 -2.07 27.55
C GLU A 119 38.57 -1.60 27.01
N LYS A 120 39.59 -2.44 27.12
CA LYS A 120 40.95 -2.21 26.63
C LYS A 120 41.09 -2.41 25.11
N GLY A 121 40.11 -3.07 24.48
CA GLY A 121 40.07 -3.32 23.04
C GLY A 121 40.46 -4.74 22.64
N ASP A 122 40.75 -5.62 23.61
CA ASP A 122 41.06 -7.02 23.36
C ASP A 122 39.79 -7.81 23.01
N ILE A 123 39.90 -8.86 22.21
CA ILE A 123 38.77 -9.75 21.91
C ILE A 123 38.40 -10.54 23.17
N LYS A 124 37.13 -10.54 23.55
CA LYS A 124 36.63 -11.32 24.69
C LYS A 124 36.64 -12.82 24.39
N PRO A 125 36.79 -13.67 25.42
CA PRO A 125 36.49 -15.09 25.29
C PRO A 125 35.05 -15.31 24.78
N PHE A 126 34.88 -16.33 23.93
CA PHE A 126 33.59 -16.60 23.29
C PHE A 126 32.43 -16.76 24.28
N GLY A 127 32.64 -17.39 25.44
CA GLY A 127 31.61 -17.54 26.47
C GLY A 127 31.13 -16.22 27.08
N GLU A 128 32.02 -15.24 27.25
CA GLU A 128 31.65 -13.89 27.72
C GLU A 128 30.89 -13.13 26.64
N PHE A 129 31.35 -13.21 25.39
CA PHE A 129 30.64 -12.63 24.24
C PHE A 129 29.22 -13.18 24.12
N LEU A 130 29.05 -14.51 24.18
CA LEU A 130 27.73 -15.15 24.13
C LEU A 130 26.81 -14.69 25.27
N THR A 131 27.37 -14.46 26.46
CA THR A 131 26.61 -13.93 27.61
C THR A 131 26.12 -12.50 27.34
N ASP A 132 26.92 -11.67 26.66
CA ASP A 132 26.52 -10.33 26.25
C ASP A 132 25.47 -10.36 25.13
N VAL A 133 25.61 -11.25 24.14
CA VAL A 133 24.62 -11.47 23.06
C VAL A 133 23.24 -11.78 23.64
N LYS A 134 23.14 -12.74 24.56
CA LYS A 134 21.87 -13.10 25.22
C LYS A 134 21.23 -11.92 25.95
N ARG A 135 22.05 -11.08 26.60
CA ARG A 135 21.57 -9.89 27.32
C ARG A 135 21.06 -8.83 26.36
N ILE A 136 21.76 -8.59 25.24
CA ILE A 136 21.34 -7.66 24.20
C ILE A 136 20.04 -8.15 23.57
N ASN A 137 19.93 -9.44 23.27
CA ASN A 137 18.72 -10.04 22.72
C ASN A 137 17.49 -9.83 23.63
N ALA A 138 17.61 -10.22 24.91
CA ALA A 138 16.57 -10.02 25.92
C ALA A 138 16.16 -8.53 26.09
N GLN A 139 17.08 -7.62 25.81
CA GLN A 139 16.82 -6.20 25.90
C GLN A 139 16.04 -5.68 24.68
N TYR A 140 16.54 -5.92 23.46
CA TYR A 140 15.93 -5.40 22.23
C TYR A 140 14.66 -6.16 21.84
N ASN A 141 14.73 -7.49 21.80
CA ASN A 141 13.71 -8.30 21.14
C ASN A 141 12.63 -8.83 22.08
N HIS A 142 12.80 -8.58 23.38
CA HIS A 142 11.82 -8.96 24.39
C HIS A 142 11.28 -7.75 25.14
N ASN A 143 12.15 -7.03 25.85
CA ASN A 143 11.71 -5.90 26.67
C ASN A 143 11.28 -4.68 25.83
N TYR A 144 12.12 -4.25 24.90
CA TYR A 144 11.79 -3.10 24.06
C TYR A 144 10.70 -3.44 23.06
N LEU A 145 10.78 -4.63 22.45
CA LEU A 145 9.79 -5.09 21.47
C LEU A 145 8.38 -5.15 22.08
N TYR A 146 8.23 -5.47 23.37
CA TYR A 146 6.93 -5.42 24.03
C TYR A 146 6.32 -4.02 24.05
N ALA A 147 7.12 -3.00 24.39
CA ALA A 147 6.67 -1.61 24.38
C ALA A 147 6.38 -1.11 22.96
N GLU A 148 7.22 -1.51 22.01
CA GLU A 148 7.09 -1.17 20.60
C GLU A 148 5.84 -1.79 19.97
N TYR A 149 5.54 -3.06 20.28
CA TYR A 149 4.31 -3.75 19.87
C TYR A 149 3.07 -2.99 20.35
N ASN A 150 3.00 -2.66 21.65
CA ASN A 150 1.85 -1.95 22.21
C ASN A 150 1.71 -0.54 21.63
N HIS A 151 2.82 0.14 21.34
CA HIS A 151 2.81 1.44 20.68
C HIS A 151 2.30 1.33 19.25
N ALA A 152 2.80 0.35 18.48
CA ALA A 152 2.36 0.10 17.11
C ALA A 152 0.86 -0.20 17.05
N LEU A 153 0.35 -1.03 17.96
CA LEU A 153 -1.09 -1.31 18.11
C LEU A 153 -1.89 -0.01 18.28
N GLY A 154 -1.51 0.82 19.28
CA GLY A 154 -2.22 2.06 19.57
C GLY A 154 -2.10 3.12 18.46
N ALA A 155 -0.93 3.25 17.84
CA ALA A 155 -0.69 4.16 16.73
C ALA A 155 -1.50 3.76 15.49
N ALA A 156 -1.53 2.47 15.14
CA ALA A 156 -2.35 1.96 14.04
C ALA A 156 -3.85 2.16 14.29
N GLN A 157 -4.33 1.94 15.52
CA GLN A 157 -5.71 2.22 15.87
C GLN A 157 -6.05 3.70 15.70
N MET A 158 -5.17 4.62 16.13
CA MET A 158 -5.42 6.05 15.99
C MET A 158 -5.30 6.51 14.53
N ALA A 159 -4.47 5.85 13.72
CA ALA A 159 -4.42 6.12 12.29
C ALA A 159 -5.71 5.72 11.57
N ALA A 160 -6.28 4.55 11.89
CA ALA A 160 -7.58 4.14 11.38
C ALA A 160 -8.69 5.13 11.80
N LYS A 161 -8.75 5.50 13.08
CA LYS A 161 -9.75 6.47 13.56
C LYS A 161 -9.60 7.84 12.92
N TRP A 162 -8.36 8.31 12.73
CA TRP A 162 -8.11 9.61 12.13
C TRP A 162 -8.65 9.69 10.70
N HIS A 163 -8.55 8.59 9.94
CA HIS A 163 -9.15 8.51 8.61
C HIS A 163 -10.65 8.82 8.63
N ASP A 164 -11.39 8.26 9.59
CA ASP A 164 -12.82 8.54 9.76
C ASP A 164 -13.06 9.99 10.21
N PHE A 165 -12.21 10.49 11.11
CA PHE A 165 -12.31 11.86 11.62
C PHE A 165 -12.10 12.90 10.51
N GLU A 166 -11.20 12.64 9.57
CA GLU A 166 -10.95 13.50 8.41
C GLU A 166 -12.13 13.54 7.45
N GLN A 167 -12.83 12.42 7.25
CA GLN A 167 -14.01 12.37 6.38
C GLN A 167 -15.16 13.24 6.91
N ASP A 168 -15.37 13.23 8.23
CA ASP A 168 -16.39 14.06 8.88
C ASP A 168 -15.95 15.52 9.09
N GLY A 169 -14.64 15.77 9.14
CA GLY A 169 -14.06 17.06 9.48
C GLY A 169 -14.61 17.63 10.78
N ASP A 170 -14.77 18.96 10.84
CA ASP A 170 -15.26 19.65 12.04
C ASP A 170 -16.77 19.53 12.26
N ARG A 171 -17.46 18.58 11.62
CA ARG A 171 -18.88 18.30 11.91
C ARG A 171 -19.05 17.84 13.36
N TYR A 172 -18.09 17.10 13.89
CA TYR A 172 -18.02 16.65 15.28
C TYR A 172 -16.78 17.24 15.97
N ASN A 173 -16.77 17.22 17.31
CA ASN A 173 -15.53 17.42 18.07
C ASN A 173 -14.91 16.06 18.38
N LEU A 174 -13.63 16.02 18.66
CA LEU A 174 -12.97 14.86 19.26
C LEU A 174 -12.88 15.08 20.78
N GLN A 175 -13.08 14.02 21.56
CA GLN A 175 -12.82 14.00 23.00
C GLN A 175 -11.71 13.01 23.32
N TYR A 176 -10.77 13.41 24.16
CA TYR A 176 -9.70 12.55 24.68
C TYR A 176 -10.24 11.68 25.81
N HIS A 177 -10.07 10.37 25.71
CA HIS A 177 -10.46 9.40 26.73
C HIS A 177 -9.25 8.60 27.22
N THR A 178 -9.11 8.51 28.54
CA THR A 178 -8.20 7.54 29.16
C THR A 178 -8.94 6.23 29.42
N ALA A 179 -8.19 5.16 29.74
CA ALA A 179 -8.78 3.89 30.14
C ALA A 179 -9.61 3.98 31.44
N GLY A 180 -9.39 5.03 32.25
CA GLY A 180 -10.15 5.30 33.47
C GLY A 180 -9.85 4.36 34.65
N ASP A 181 -8.79 3.55 34.59
CA ASP A 181 -8.35 2.67 35.66
C ASP A 181 -7.08 3.18 36.37
N ASP A 182 -6.70 2.54 37.47
CA ASP A 182 -5.54 2.92 38.29
C ASP A 182 -4.18 2.71 37.61
N LYS A 183 -4.18 2.16 36.39
CA LYS A 183 -2.98 1.96 35.55
C LYS A 183 -2.79 3.11 34.56
N VAL A 184 -3.68 4.11 34.53
CA VAL A 184 -3.49 5.34 33.74
C VAL A 184 -2.45 6.22 34.44
N ARG A 185 -1.45 6.70 33.69
CA ARG A 185 -0.47 7.66 34.23
C ARG A 185 -1.16 8.96 34.61
N GLU A 186 -0.78 9.53 35.76
CA GLU A 186 -1.32 10.81 36.23
C GLU A 186 -1.15 11.92 35.18
N GLU A 187 0.00 11.96 34.52
CA GLU A 187 0.26 12.91 33.43
C GLU A 187 -0.69 12.76 32.21
N HIS A 188 -1.32 11.61 32.00
CA HIS A 188 -2.31 11.41 30.93
C HIS A 188 -3.73 11.71 31.42
N ALA A 189 -4.01 11.48 32.72
CA ALA A 189 -5.32 11.71 33.32
C ALA A 189 -5.79 13.16 33.17
N ILE A 190 -4.87 14.13 33.20
CA ILE A 190 -5.17 15.56 32.99
C ILE A 190 -5.73 15.89 31.60
N LEU A 191 -5.51 15.01 30.61
CA LEU A 191 -6.02 15.17 29.25
C LEU A 191 -7.45 14.64 29.09
N ASN A 192 -7.91 13.80 30.02
CA ASN A 192 -9.23 13.18 29.95
C ASN A 192 -10.34 14.24 29.85
N GLY A 193 -11.23 14.09 28.87
CA GLY A 193 -12.32 15.02 28.61
C GLY A 193 -11.94 16.24 27.76
N THR A 194 -10.66 16.40 27.35
CA THR A 194 -10.26 17.45 26.41
C THR A 194 -11.05 17.29 25.12
N THR A 195 -11.88 18.28 24.81
CA THR A 195 -12.85 18.25 23.71
C THR A 195 -12.60 19.39 22.75
N LEU A 196 -12.08 19.09 21.56
CA LEU A 196 -11.65 20.08 20.57
C LEU A 196 -12.05 19.62 19.15
N PRO A 197 -12.29 20.54 18.19
CA PRO A 197 -12.51 20.15 16.80
C PRO A 197 -11.27 19.42 16.23
N PRO A 198 -11.44 18.48 15.27
CA PRO A 198 -10.31 17.82 14.59
C PRO A 198 -9.25 18.77 14.01
N SER A 199 -9.68 19.97 13.57
CA SER A 199 -8.77 21.00 13.03
C SER A 199 -7.87 21.69 14.07
N ASP A 200 -8.11 21.49 15.37
CA ASP A 200 -7.33 22.12 16.43
C ASP A 200 -5.88 21.56 16.48
N PRO A 201 -4.85 22.42 16.60
CA PRO A 201 -3.45 21.99 16.64
C PRO A 201 -3.09 21.09 17.82
N PHE A 202 -3.93 21.02 18.87
CA PHE A 202 -3.77 20.02 19.93
C PHE A 202 -3.63 18.60 19.37
N TRP A 203 -4.44 18.26 18.36
CA TRP A 203 -4.43 16.92 17.77
C TRP A 203 -3.21 16.64 16.91
N ASP A 204 -2.45 17.65 16.48
CA ASP A 204 -1.17 17.44 15.77
C ASP A 204 -0.09 16.86 16.69
N MET A 205 -0.21 17.13 17.98
CA MET A 205 0.83 16.85 18.97
C MET A 205 0.43 15.84 20.03
N PHE A 206 -0.84 15.76 20.40
CA PHE A 206 -1.26 14.99 21.59
C PHE A 206 -2.37 13.98 21.31
N LEU A 207 -2.58 13.63 20.04
CA LEU A 207 -3.34 12.43 19.71
C LEU A 207 -2.60 11.21 20.28
N PRO A 208 -3.26 10.30 21.03
CA PRO A 208 -2.61 9.10 21.52
C PRO A 208 -1.92 8.28 20.39
N PRO A 209 -0.92 7.43 20.70
CA PRO A 209 -0.31 7.17 22.01
C PRO A 209 0.69 8.24 22.47
N ASN A 210 0.48 8.84 23.65
CA ASN A 210 1.36 9.86 24.25
C ASN A 210 2.53 9.29 25.09
N GLY A 211 2.88 8.01 24.88
CA GLY A 211 3.94 7.31 25.61
C GLY A 211 3.86 5.79 25.41
N TRP A 212 4.90 5.07 25.81
CA TRP A 212 4.90 3.59 25.79
C TRP A 212 3.73 3.04 26.62
N ASN A 213 3.14 1.93 26.19
CA ASN A 213 1.99 1.30 26.86
C ASN A 213 0.81 2.27 27.14
N CYS A 214 0.66 3.34 26.35
CA CYS A 214 -0.46 4.27 26.52
C CYS A 214 -1.76 3.57 26.10
N ARG A 215 -2.79 3.68 26.96
CA ARG A 215 -4.12 3.08 26.76
C ARG A 215 -5.20 4.15 26.59
N CYS A 216 -4.81 5.32 26.10
CA CYS A 216 -5.72 6.43 25.84
C CYS A 216 -6.20 6.40 24.39
N THR A 217 -7.31 7.04 24.11
CA THR A 217 -7.92 7.10 22.78
C THR A 217 -8.58 8.46 22.53
N ALA A 218 -8.96 8.70 21.28
CA ALA A 218 -9.85 9.80 20.90
C ALA A 218 -11.14 9.22 20.30
N VAL A 219 -12.26 9.90 20.54
CA VAL A 219 -13.58 9.54 19.98
C VAL A 219 -14.31 10.78 19.51
N GLN A 220 -15.12 10.65 18.45
CA GLN A 220 -16.00 11.73 18.03
C GLN A 220 -17.18 11.91 18.99
N VAL A 221 -17.51 13.17 19.26
CA VAL A 221 -18.59 13.57 20.15
C VAL A 221 -19.45 14.68 19.52
N ARG A 222 -20.74 14.68 19.85
CA ARG A 222 -21.69 15.71 19.41
C ARG A 222 -21.44 17.02 20.16
N LYS A 223 -21.21 18.11 19.42
CA LYS A 223 -20.91 19.45 19.96
C LYS A 223 -21.92 19.93 21.01
N ASN A 224 -23.21 19.61 20.84
CA ASN A 224 -24.28 20.05 21.75
C ASN A 224 -24.31 19.26 23.07
N LYS A 225 -23.70 18.06 23.13
CA LYS A 225 -23.68 17.21 24.34
C LYS A 225 -22.38 17.37 25.12
N TYR A 226 -21.28 17.68 24.45
CA TYR A 226 -19.95 17.79 25.04
C TYR A 226 -19.37 19.17 24.73
N PRO A 227 -19.35 20.09 25.71
CA PRO A 227 -18.79 21.43 25.54
C PRO A 227 -17.33 21.39 25.11
N ALA A 228 -16.94 22.31 24.23
CA ALA A 228 -15.54 22.46 23.85
C ALA A 228 -14.69 22.90 25.05
N SER A 229 -13.48 22.34 25.15
CA SER A 229 -12.47 22.77 26.11
C SER A 229 -11.80 24.05 25.63
N ASP A 230 -11.18 24.78 26.57
CA ASP A 230 -10.31 25.91 26.24
C ASP A 230 -9.04 25.41 25.51
N PRO A 231 -8.77 25.84 24.26
CA PRO A 231 -7.66 25.33 23.47
C PRO A 231 -6.28 25.62 24.09
N GLU A 232 -6.09 26.80 24.70
CA GLU A 232 -4.80 27.18 25.30
C GLU A 232 -4.49 26.32 26.53
N LEU A 233 -5.47 26.11 27.40
CA LEU A 233 -5.35 25.22 28.55
C LEU A 233 -5.12 23.77 28.13
N ALA A 234 -5.83 23.29 27.10
CA ALA A 234 -5.63 21.96 26.55
C ALA A 234 -4.20 21.77 26.02
N MET A 235 -3.70 22.74 25.24
CA MET A 235 -2.34 22.75 24.73
C MET A 235 -1.31 22.72 25.88
N LYS A 236 -1.50 23.54 26.92
CA LYS A 236 -0.64 23.55 28.11
C LYS A 236 -0.64 22.20 28.84
N ARG A 237 -1.81 21.57 29.00
CA ARG A 237 -1.92 20.22 29.58
C ARG A 237 -1.20 19.17 28.73
N GLY A 238 -1.31 19.24 27.40
CA GLY A 238 -0.58 18.36 26.49
C GLY A 238 0.94 18.51 26.62
N GLN A 239 1.42 19.74 26.70
CA GLN A 239 2.84 20.04 26.92
C GLN A 239 3.34 19.47 28.24
N ASN A 240 2.57 19.63 29.33
CA ASN A 240 2.89 19.06 30.64
C ASN A 240 2.88 17.53 30.63
N CYS A 241 1.88 16.92 29.98
CA CYS A 241 1.76 15.46 29.85
C CYS A 241 3.03 14.83 29.26
N THR A 242 3.69 15.54 28.34
CA THR A 242 4.84 15.07 27.58
C THR A 242 6.11 15.88 27.88
N GLU A 243 6.23 16.41 29.10
CA GLU A 243 7.39 17.20 29.51
C GLU A 243 8.68 16.37 29.52
N GLY A 244 9.78 17.00 29.11
CA GLY A 244 11.10 16.38 29.03
C GLY A 244 11.36 15.65 27.70
N ALA A 245 12.64 15.57 27.31
CA ALA A 245 13.04 15.14 25.97
C ALA A 245 12.57 13.72 25.60
N LYS A 246 12.44 12.80 26.57
CA LYS A 246 12.02 11.41 26.33
C LYS A 246 10.52 11.29 26.04
N LYS A 247 9.69 12.06 26.73
CA LYS A 247 8.23 12.07 26.51
C LYS A 247 7.86 12.94 25.31
N ALA A 248 8.62 13.99 25.04
CA ALA A 248 8.39 14.89 23.92
C ALA A 248 8.54 14.22 22.53
N ILE A 249 9.16 13.03 22.43
CA ILE A 249 9.21 12.30 21.15
C ILE A 249 7.81 11.85 20.71
N PHE A 250 6.92 11.55 21.67
CA PHE A 250 5.53 11.11 21.41
C PHE A 250 4.61 12.26 20.96
N ARG A 251 5.16 13.47 20.76
CA ARG A 251 4.38 14.61 20.27
C ARG A 251 4.22 14.55 18.76
N TYR A 252 3.28 13.73 18.30
CA TYR A 252 2.94 13.59 16.89
C TYR A 252 1.54 12.99 16.72
N ASN A 253 1.02 13.02 15.50
CA ASN A 253 -0.25 12.40 15.15
C ASN A 253 -0.02 11.27 14.15
N ALA A 254 -0.12 10.03 14.61
CA ALA A 254 0.07 8.84 13.78
C ALA A 254 -0.93 8.74 12.63
N GLY A 255 -2.12 9.34 12.76
CA GLY A 255 -3.12 9.36 11.69
C GLY A 255 -2.85 10.39 10.61
N LYS A 256 -2.37 11.59 10.97
CA LYS A 256 -1.98 12.62 10.00
C LYS A 256 -0.67 12.26 9.30
N SER A 257 0.33 11.79 10.04
CA SER A 257 1.66 11.53 9.48
C SER A 257 1.81 10.13 8.90
N LEU A 258 0.89 9.20 9.25
CA LEU A 258 1.01 7.77 8.96
C LEU A 258 2.33 7.16 9.45
N GLN A 259 2.95 7.76 10.47
CA GLN A 259 4.16 7.22 11.10
C GLN A 259 3.78 6.31 12.26
N LEU A 260 4.22 5.06 12.22
CA LEU A 260 3.90 4.10 13.27
C LEU A 260 4.63 4.40 14.58
N PHE A 261 5.87 4.91 14.48
CA PHE A 261 6.73 5.23 15.61
C PHE A 261 7.08 6.72 15.65
N PRO A 262 7.41 7.27 16.85
CA PRO A 262 7.82 8.66 17.00
C PRO A 262 8.93 9.07 16.00
N PRO A 263 8.77 10.12 15.18
CA PRO A 263 9.79 10.50 14.18
C PRO A 263 11.15 10.90 14.77
N LYS A 264 11.19 11.21 16.07
CA LYS A 264 12.43 11.51 16.83
C LYS A 264 12.98 10.30 17.59
N HIS A 265 12.49 9.09 17.29
CA HIS A 265 12.96 7.86 17.95
C HIS A 265 14.48 7.69 17.79
N PRO A 266 15.22 7.27 18.84
CA PRO A 266 16.67 7.12 18.76
C PRO A 266 17.14 6.20 17.62
N TYR A 267 16.39 5.15 17.26
CA TYR A 267 16.76 4.25 16.17
C TYR A 267 16.96 4.95 14.81
N PHE A 268 16.30 6.08 14.57
CA PHE A 268 16.51 6.85 13.33
C PHE A 268 17.85 7.63 13.31
N LYS A 269 18.62 7.59 14.41
CA LYS A 269 19.97 8.16 14.52
C LYS A 269 21.04 7.15 14.06
N ALA A 270 21.06 6.89 12.76
CA ALA A 270 22.08 6.08 12.10
C ALA A 270 22.94 6.89 11.12
N PRO A 271 24.16 6.44 10.77
CA PRO A 271 24.95 7.01 9.68
C PRO A 271 24.19 7.00 8.34
N ALA A 272 24.53 7.91 7.43
CA ALA A 272 23.87 8.03 6.12
C ALA A 272 23.89 6.72 5.32
N GLU A 273 25.03 6.02 5.31
CA GLU A 273 25.19 4.71 4.65
C GLU A 273 24.21 3.66 5.21
N ALA A 274 24.06 3.59 6.53
CA ALA A 274 23.10 2.67 7.16
C ALA A 274 21.65 3.01 6.78
N LYS A 275 21.31 4.30 6.69
CA LYS A 275 19.98 4.73 6.24
C LYS A 275 19.71 4.27 4.80
N GLN A 276 20.68 4.45 3.91
CA GLN A 276 20.57 4.03 2.51
C GLN A 276 20.38 2.52 2.36
N VAL A 277 21.20 1.72 3.06
CA VAL A 277 21.07 0.25 3.01
C VAL A 277 19.74 -0.23 3.59
N ILE A 278 19.31 0.32 4.74
CA ILE A 278 18.02 -0.01 5.34
C ILE A 278 16.88 0.36 4.38
N GLU A 279 16.92 1.56 3.80
CA GLU A 279 15.89 2.00 2.84
C GLU A 279 15.84 1.09 1.62
N GLN A 280 16.98 0.76 1.01
CA GLN A 280 17.04 -0.13 -0.15
C GLN A 280 16.44 -1.52 0.17
N VAL A 281 16.94 -2.17 1.22
CA VAL A 281 16.45 -3.48 1.68
C VAL A 281 14.94 -3.44 1.94
N THR A 282 14.48 -2.37 2.60
CA THR A 282 13.06 -2.20 2.93
C THR A 282 12.22 -2.10 1.66
N GLN A 283 12.62 -1.27 0.69
CA GLN A 283 11.90 -1.12 -0.57
C GLN A 283 11.87 -2.41 -1.38
N GLU A 284 12.98 -3.15 -1.43
CA GLU A 284 13.07 -4.45 -2.11
C GLU A 284 12.10 -5.47 -1.47
N ALA A 285 12.11 -5.60 -0.14
CA ALA A 285 11.25 -6.54 0.57
C ALA A 285 9.75 -6.17 0.49
N ILE A 286 9.42 -4.87 0.59
CA ILE A 286 8.06 -4.37 0.37
C ILE A 286 7.61 -4.71 -1.05
N ARG A 287 8.45 -4.42 -2.05
CA ARG A 287 8.18 -4.72 -3.45
C ARG A 287 7.89 -6.20 -3.66
N GLU A 288 8.70 -7.09 -3.08
CA GLU A 288 8.49 -8.53 -3.17
C GLU A 288 7.20 -8.98 -2.49
N LYS A 289 6.90 -8.50 -1.27
CA LYS A 289 5.64 -8.79 -0.58
C LYS A 289 4.44 -8.40 -1.44
N ARG A 290 4.47 -7.18 -1.99
CA ARG A 290 3.39 -6.68 -2.83
C ARG A 290 3.23 -7.45 -4.13
N ILE A 291 4.31 -7.88 -4.75
CA ILE A 291 4.24 -8.74 -5.93
C ILE A 291 3.58 -10.08 -5.56
N ARG A 292 3.97 -10.70 -4.44
CA ARG A 292 3.33 -11.94 -3.97
C ARG A 292 1.83 -11.76 -3.73
N ASP A 293 1.44 -10.73 -2.98
CA ASP A 293 0.04 -10.43 -2.69
C ASP A 293 -0.77 -10.25 -3.99
N MET A 294 -0.21 -9.53 -4.98
CA MET A 294 -0.87 -9.36 -6.29
C MET A 294 -0.91 -10.65 -7.12
N VAL A 295 0.11 -11.50 -7.06
CA VAL A 295 0.13 -12.81 -7.75
C VAL A 295 -0.97 -13.71 -7.21
N GLU A 296 -1.24 -13.69 -5.91
CA GLU A 296 -2.31 -14.46 -5.27
C GLU A 296 -3.71 -13.98 -5.70
N GLU A 297 -3.87 -12.69 -6.00
CA GLU A 297 -5.14 -12.13 -6.50
C GLU A 297 -5.43 -12.49 -7.98
N LEU A 298 -4.41 -12.87 -8.75
CA LEU A 298 -4.54 -13.12 -10.18
C LEU A 298 -5.14 -14.51 -10.48
N PRO A 299 -6.00 -14.63 -11.51
CA PRO A 299 -6.75 -15.85 -11.78
C PRO A 299 -5.84 -17.01 -12.21
N ASP A 300 -6.24 -18.24 -11.88
CA ASP A 300 -5.45 -19.46 -12.09
C ASP A 300 -5.30 -19.89 -13.55
N ASN A 301 -6.02 -19.24 -14.47
CA ASN A 301 -5.85 -19.45 -15.90
C ASN A 301 -4.60 -18.75 -16.49
N LEU A 302 -3.85 -17.99 -15.68
CA LEU A 302 -2.58 -17.38 -16.06
C LEU A 302 -1.39 -18.23 -15.58
N THR A 303 -0.30 -18.26 -16.35
CA THR A 303 0.93 -18.95 -15.91
C THR A 303 1.61 -18.20 -14.76
N PRO A 304 2.44 -18.85 -13.94
CA PRO A 304 3.21 -18.17 -12.89
C PRO A 304 4.04 -16.99 -13.41
N GLU A 305 4.63 -17.12 -14.59
CA GLU A 305 5.42 -16.06 -15.24
C GLU A 305 4.55 -14.89 -15.67
N GLU A 306 3.35 -15.16 -16.21
CA GLU A 306 2.38 -14.11 -16.53
C GLU A 306 1.92 -13.38 -15.26
N LYS A 307 1.57 -14.12 -14.20
CA LYS A 307 1.16 -13.53 -12.92
C LYS A 307 2.24 -12.62 -12.37
N GLN A 308 3.50 -13.09 -12.36
CA GLN A 308 4.65 -12.31 -11.89
C GLN A 308 4.87 -11.03 -12.70
N ALA A 309 4.80 -11.13 -14.04
CA ALA A 309 5.00 -9.98 -14.93
C ALA A 309 3.88 -8.93 -14.77
N ILE A 310 2.62 -9.37 -14.64
CA ILE A 310 1.47 -8.50 -14.42
C ILE A 310 1.56 -7.82 -13.04
N ALA A 311 1.90 -8.56 -11.99
CA ALA A 311 2.11 -8.01 -10.65
C ALA A 311 3.25 -6.97 -10.62
N ALA A 312 4.35 -7.22 -11.32
CA ALA A 312 5.43 -6.24 -11.46
C ALA A 312 4.97 -4.99 -12.23
N ASN A 313 4.23 -5.16 -13.34
CA ASN A 313 3.69 -4.05 -14.12
C ASN A 313 2.65 -3.24 -13.33
N ASN A 314 1.88 -3.86 -12.44
CA ASN A 314 0.99 -3.13 -11.54
C ASN A 314 1.74 -2.11 -10.67
N LEU A 315 2.92 -2.45 -10.15
CA LEU A 315 3.74 -1.48 -9.41
C LEU A 315 4.24 -0.34 -10.31
N GLU A 316 4.62 -0.62 -11.57
CA GLU A 316 4.97 0.43 -12.53
C GLU A 316 3.78 1.35 -12.85
N ILE A 317 2.57 0.79 -12.93
CA ILE A 317 1.34 1.55 -13.14
C ILE A 317 1.07 2.46 -11.94
N GLU A 318 1.25 1.98 -10.72
CA GLU A 318 1.11 2.80 -9.51
C GLU A 318 2.05 4.00 -9.50
N GLU A 319 3.32 3.78 -9.85
CA GLU A 319 4.30 4.86 -9.95
C GLU A 319 3.93 5.88 -11.02
N ALA A 320 3.56 5.39 -12.22
CA ALA A 320 3.20 6.24 -13.34
C ALA A 320 1.92 7.06 -13.07
N LEU A 321 0.92 6.44 -12.42
CA LEU A 321 -0.33 7.09 -12.05
C LEU A 321 -0.26 7.84 -10.73
N LYS A 322 0.73 7.59 -9.87
CA LYS A 322 0.76 8.06 -8.48
C LYS A 322 -0.52 7.71 -7.72
N ILE A 323 -0.99 6.48 -7.89
CA ILE A 323 -2.16 5.89 -7.23
C ILE A 323 -1.73 4.52 -6.72
N THR A 324 -2.16 4.12 -5.52
CA THR A 324 -2.00 2.75 -5.04
C THR A 324 -3.15 1.88 -5.53
N LYS A 325 -2.85 0.72 -6.09
CA LYS A 325 -3.81 -0.33 -6.48
C LYS A 325 -4.59 -0.78 -5.25
N GLY A 326 -5.90 -0.71 -5.32
CA GLY A 326 -6.80 -1.31 -4.34
C GLY A 326 -7.21 -2.73 -4.70
N LYS A 327 -8.30 -3.18 -4.08
CA LYS A 327 -8.94 -4.45 -4.45
C LYS A 327 -9.48 -4.42 -5.89
N PRO A 328 -9.43 -5.55 -6.61
CA PRO A 328 -10.10 -5.68 -7.91
C PRO A 328 -11.57 -5.23 -7.84
N MET A 329 -12.02 -4.47 -8.83
CA MET A 329 -13.40 -3.98 -8.88
C MET A 329 -14.31 -4.97 -9.62
N THR A 330 -15.57 -5.05 -9.20
CA THR A 330 -16.58 -5.75 -10.00
C THR A 330 -16.88 -5.01 -11.30
N VAL A 331 -17.54 -5.68 -12.24
CA VAL A 331 -17.98 -5.06 -13.51
C VAL A 331 -18.81 -3.81 -13.24
N GLU A 332 -19.70 -3.85 -12.26
CA GLU A 332 -20.56 -2.72 -11.89
C GLU A 332 -19.75 -1.56 -11.32
N GLN A 333 -18.78 -1.83 -10.45
CA GLN A 333 -17.88 -0.81 -9.89
C GLN A 333 -16.95 -0.20 -10.95
N ALA A 334 -16.57 -0.98 -11.97
CA ALA A 334 -15.67 -0.54 -13.03
C ALA A 334 -16.40 0.25 -14.14
N ASP A 335 -17.62 -0.16 -14.55
CA ASP A 335 -18.33 0.37 -15.72
C ASP A 335 -19.21 1.60 -15.41
N GLN A 336 -20.24 1.45 -14.55
CA GLN A 336 -21.43 2.33 -14.34
C GLN A 336 -21.22 3.86 -14.48
N GLN A 337 -20.91 4.31 -15.70
CA GLN A 337 -20.36 5.64 -16.01
C GLN A 337 -19.05 6.00 -15.27
N HIS A 338 -18.48 5.09 -14.47
CA HIS A 338 -17.30 5.37 -13.66
C HIS A 338 -16.02 5.48 -14.50
N ALA A 339 -15.92 4.74 -15.62
CA ALA A 339 -14.79 4.90 -16.53
C ALA A 339 -14.81 6.25 -17.27
N ASN A 340 -15.98 6.89 -17.45
CA ASN A 340 -16.13 8.18 -18.13
C ASN A 340 -17.20 9.08 -17.47
N PRO A 341 -16.96 9.62 -16.27
CA PRO A 341 -17.96 10.39 -15.52
C PRO A 341 -18.34 11.73 -16.17
N ASN A 342 -17.65 12.11 -17.26
CA ASN A 342 -17.84 13.34 -17.99
C ASN A 342 -18.45 13.14 -19.38
N TYR A 343 -18.88 11.93 -19.72
CA TYR A 343 -19.62 11.67 -20.95
C TYR A 343 -20.81 12.63 -21.09
N GLY A 344 -21.00 13.18 -22.28
CA GLY A 344 -22.07 14.14 -22.56
C GLY A 344 -21.87 15.55 -21.99
N LYS A 345 -20.87 15.79 -21.12
CA LYS A 345 -20.58 17.14 -20.59
C LYS A 345 -19.81 18.02 -21.59
N LYS A 346 -18.92 17.41 -22.39
CA LYS A 346 -18.22 18.04 -23.52
C LYS A 346 -17.99 17.03 -24.63
N TYR A 347 -17.89 17.52 -25.87
CA TYR A 347 -17.74 16.69 -27.06
C TYR A 347 -16.53 15.75 -26.98
N GLU A 348 -15.42 16.21 -26.41
CA GLU A 348 -14.17 15.45 -26.30
C GLU A 348 -14.29 14.21 -25.39
N TYR A 349 -15.23 14.22 -24.43
CA TYR A 349 -15.58 13.05 -23.62
C TYR A 349 -16.58 12.10 -24.30
N SER A 350 -17.17 12.52 -25.42
CA SER A 350 -18.02 11.67 -26.26
C SER A 350 -17.22 10.94 -27.35
N ILE A 351 -15.94 11.29 -27.54
CA ILE A 351 -15.04 10.72 -28.56
C ILE A 351 -13.73 10.14 -28.00
N ASN A 352 -13.77 9.67 -26.74
CA ASN A 352 -12.63 9.12 -25.99
C ASN A 352 -12.75 7.60 -25.69
N CYS A 353 -13.52 6.84 -26.48
CA CYS A 353 -13.73 5.40 -26.28
C CYS A 353 -12.42 4.59 -26.17
N GLN A 354 -11.38 4.99 -26.91
CA GLN A 354 -10.02 4.42 -26.86
C GLN A 354 -9.32 4.60 -25.50
N THR A 355 -9.80 5.51 -24.67
CA THR A 355 -9.33 5.77 -23.31
C THR A 355 -10.26 5.12 -22.29
N CYS A 356 -11.57 5.10 -22.55
CA CYS A 356 -12.56 4.47 -21.68
C CYS A 356 -12.35 2.95 -21.55
N ALA A 357 -12.04 2.27 -22.65
CA ALA A 357 -11.80 0.82 -22.62
C ALA A 357 -10.59 0.43 -21.74
N PRO A 358 -9.39 1.03 -21.89
CA PRO A 358 -8.30 0.82 -20.95
C PRO A 358 -8.62 1.26 -19.50
N ALA A 359 -9.36 2.36 -19.31
CA ALA A 359 -9.76 2.81 -17.97
C ALA A 359 -10.58 1.72 -17.26
N TYR A 360 -11.55 1.12 -17.95
CA TYR A 360 -12.33 0.00 -17.40
C TYR A 360 -11.45 -1.19 -17.00
N VAL A 361 -10.49 -1.58 -17.85
CA VAL A 361 -9.60 -2.71 -17.53
C VAL A 361 -8.74 -2.41 -16.31
N LEU A 362 -8.15 -1.21 -16.22
CA LEU A 362 -7.40 -0.79 -15.05
C LEU A 362 -8.26 -0.74 -13.78
N ARG A 363 -9.53 -0.33 -13.90
CA ARG A 363 -10.50 -0.36 -12.79
C ARG A 363 -10.77 -1.78 -12.32
N LEU A 364 -10.97 -2.75 -13.21
CA LEU A 364 -11.09 -4.17 -12.83
C LEU A 364 -9.85 -4.65 -12.06
N MET A 365 -8.66 -4.14 -12.40
CA MET A 365 -7.42 -4.44 -11.69
C MET A 365 -7.28 -3.72 -10.34
N GLY A 366 -8.22 -2.84 -9.97
CA GLY A 366 -8.20 -2.09 -8.70
C GLY A 366 -7.61 -0.68 -8.78
N PHE A 367 -7.32 -0.17 -9.98
CA PHE A 367 -6.90 1.22 -10.18
C PHE A 367 -8.13 2.10 -10.40
N ASN A 368 -8.44 2.96 -9.42
CA ASN A 368 -9.58 3.87 -9.51
C ASN A 368 -9.29 5.08 -10.42
N VAL A 369 -9.16 4.83 -11.72
CA VAL A 369 -8.93 5.86 -12.74
C VAL A 369 -10.20 6.23 -13.48
N THR A 370 -10.20 7.40 -14.13
CA THR A 370 -11.23 7.81 -15.09
C THR A 370 -10.60 8.29 -16.40
N ALA A 371 -11.32 8.14 -17.51
CA ALA A 371 -10.82 8.50 -18.83
C ALA A 371 -10.80 10.02 -19.04
N LYS A 372 -9.65 10.56 -19.46
CA LYS A 372 -9.57 11.94 -19.94
C LYS A 372 -10.31 12.12 -21.27
N ALA A 373 -10.63 13.38 -21.53
CA ALA A 373 -11.12 13.84 -22.83
C ALA A 373 -10.10 13.57 -23.94
N ASN A 374 -10.60 13.27 -25.14
CA ASN A 374 -9.78 13.18 -26.35
C ASN A 374 -9.52 14.58 -26.93
N THR A 375 -8.35 15.14 -26.61
CA THR A 375 -7.96 16.49 -27.04
C THR A 375 -6.86 16.46 -28.09
N LYS A 376 -6.73 17.55 -28.87
CA LYS A 376 -5.71 17.68 -29.91
C LYS A 376 -4.30 17.51 -29.33
N ASN A 377 -3.46 16.75 -30.03
CA ASN A 377 -2.09 16.37 -29.67
C ASN A 377 -1.97 15.52 -28.39
N SER A 378 -3.07 14.99 -27.86
CA SER A 378 -3.03 14.07 -26.72
C SER A 378 -2.67 12.65 -27.16
N LEU A 379 -2.18 11.86 -26.20
CA LEU A 379 -2.04 10.41 -26.41
C LEU A 379 -3.39 9.71 -26.63
N SER A 380 -4.48 10.30 -26.14
CA SER A 380 -5.84 9.82 -26.44
C SER A 380 -6.15 9.98 -27.94
N GLU A 381 -5.82 11.14 -28.54
CA GLU A 381 -5.98 11.36 -29.98
C GLU A 381 -5.10 10.39 -30.78
N TYR A 382 -3.86 10.19 -30.35
CA TYR A 382 -2.95 9.23 -30.96
C TYR A 382 -3.55 7.81 -31.00
N LEU A 383 -4.07 7.31 -29.87
CA LEU A 383 -4.70 5.99 -29.79
C LEU A 383 -5.98 5.90 -30.64
N SER A 384 -6.75 7.00 -30.74
CA SER A 384 -7.99 7.05 -31.53
C SER A 384 -7.77 6.79 -33.02
N ARG A 385 -6.56 7.01 -33.51
CA ARG A 385 -6.18 6.86 -34.92
C ARG A 385 -5.77 5.42 -35.27
N GLN A 386 -6.62 4.45 -34.89
CA GLN A 386 -6.44 3.01 -35.14
C GLN A 386 -5.19 2.42 -34.44
N ARG A 387 -4.89 2.92 -33.24
CA ARG A 387 -3.71 2.55 -32.44
C ARG A 387 -4.08 2.05 -31.05
N SER A 388 -5.36 1.79 -30.77
CA SER A 388 -5.84 1.43 -29.41
C SER A 388 -5.09 0.28 -28.76
N PHE A 389 -4.62 -0.70 -29.54
CA PHE A 389 -3.88 -1.86 -29.01
C PHE A 389 -2.44 -1.56 -28.62
N GLU A 390 -1.86 -0.44 -29.04
CA GLU A 390 -0.49 -0.07 -28.68
C GLU A 390 -0.32 0.24 -27.19
N ALA A 391 -1.43 0.43 -26.47
CA ALA A 391 -1.45 0.56 -25.01
C ALA A 391 -1.12 -0.74 -24.27
N TRP A 392 -0.93 -1.85 -24.98
CA TRP A 392 -0.71 -3.18 -24.40
C TRP A 392 0.54 -3.85 -24.98
N LYS A 393 1.24 -4.58 -24.11
CA LYS A 393 2.41 -5.41 -24.45
C LYS A 393 2.19 -6.83 -23.96
N ASN A 394 2.85 -7.79 -24.59
CA ASN A 394 3.01 -9.12 -24.01
C ASN A 394 3.87 -9.04 -22.73
N THR A 395 3.85 -10.10 -21.94
CA THR A 395 4.58 -10.19 -20.65
C THR A 395 6.10 -10.15 -20.81
N ASP A 396 6.61 -10.44 -22.01
CA ASP A 396 8.02 -10.27 -22.40
C ASP A 396 8.36 -8.84 -22.91
N GLY A 397 7.38 -7.93 -22.91
CA GLY A 397 7.51 -6.55 -23.38
C GLY A 397 7.34 -6.35 -24.89
N SER A 398 7.16 -7.42 -25.67
CA SER A 398 6.90 -7.32 -27.11
C SER A 398 5.52 -6.70 -27.42
N PRO A 399 5.31 -6.08 -28.59
CA PRO A 399 4.02 -5.52 -28.96
C PRO A 399 2.89 -6.57 -28.95
N ALA A 400 1.75 -6.23 -28.34
CA ALA A 400 0.57 -7.09 -28.37
C ALA A 400 -0.08 -7.08 -29.76
N VAL A 401 -0.40 -8.25 -30.30
CA VAL A 401 -0.99 -8.40 -31.64
C VAL A 401 -2.45 -8.85 -31.50
N PRO A 402 -3.43 -8.04 -31.97
CA PRO A 402 -4.84 -8.43 -31.94
C PRO A 402 -5.17 -9.46 -33.01
N THR A 403 -6.25 -10.23 -32.82
CA THR A 403 -6.89 -10.93 -33.93
C THR A 403 -7.74 -9.94 -34.71
N LEU A 404 -7.35 -9.60 -35.93
CA LEU A 404 -8.02 -8.58 -36.75
C LEU A 404 -9.28 -9.15 -37.42
N THR A 405 -10.39 -8.42 -37.36
CA THR A 405 -11.68 -8.86 -37.92
C THR A 405 -11.59 -9.07 -39.44
N TYR A 406 -10.86 -8.21 -40.13
CA TYR A 406 -10.66 -8.32 -41.58
C TYR A 406 -9.88 -9.59 -41.93
N ASP A 407 -8.76 -9.84 -41.26
CA ASP A 407 -7.91 -11.00 -41.53
C ASP A 407 -8.64 -12.31 -41.22
N TRP A 408 -9.36 -12.36 -40.08
CA TRP A 408 -10.20 -13.49 -39.73
C TRP A 408 -11.29 -13.75 -40.79
N MET A 409 -11.96 -12.70 -41.26
CA MET A 409 -13.01 -12.80 -42.27
C MET A 409 -12.46 -13.40 -43.58
N ILE A 410 -11.29 -12.94 -44.02
CA ILE A 410 -10.63 -13.45 -45.22
C ILE A 410 -10.15 -14.89 -45.03
N ALA A 411 -9.57 -15.22 -43.88
CA ALA A 411 -9.13 -16.58 -43.55
C ALA A 411 -10.29 -17.59 -43.56
N LYS A 412 -11.51 -17.16 -43.16
CA LYS A 412 -12.75 -17.95 -43.24
C LYS A 412 -13.36 -18.01 -44.65
N GLY A 413 -12.77 -17.34 -45.64
CA GLY A 413 -13.30 -17.26 -47.00
C GLY A 413 -14.53 -16.36 -47.16
N TYR A 414 -14.82 -15.51 -46.18
CA TYR A 414 -15.95 -14.60 -46.22
C TYR A 414 -15.60 -13.30 -46.96
N LYS A 415 -16.53 -12.81 -47.79
CA LYS A 415 -16.39 -11.54 -48.52
C LYS A 415 -16.88 -10.31 -47.73
N GLN A 416 -17.69 -10.55 -46.70
CA GLN A 416 -18.29 -9.50 -45.87
C GLN A 416 -18.67 -10.06 -44.49
N MET A 417 -18.75 -9.20 -43.48
CA MET A 417 -19.28 -9.55 -42.17
C MET A 417 -20.82 -9.51 -42.16
N SER A 418 -21.42 -10.33 -41.31
CA SER A 418 -22.85 -10.39 -41.02
C SER A 418 -23.03 -10.58 -39.51
N LYS A 419 -24.27 -10.45 -39.00
CA LYS A 419 -24.57 -10.72 -37.57
C LYS A 419 -24.00 -12.07 -37.12
N LYS A 420 -24.29 -13.13 -37.88
CA LYS A 420 -23.81 -14.50 -37.58
C LYS A 420 -22.28 -14.60 -37.59
N ARG A 421 -21.61 -13.92 -38.52
CA ARG A 421 -20.15 -13.94 -38.64
C ARG A 421 -19.46 -13.15 -37.52
N TYR A 422 -20.07 -12.06 -37.06
CA TYR A 422 -19.58 -11.34 -35.88
C TYR A 422 -19.71 -12.20 -34.62
N ALA A 423 -20.84 -12.89 -34.45
CA ALA A 423 -21.02 -13.81 -33.33
C ALA A 423 -19.95 -14.93 -33.37
N GLU A 424 -19.75 -15.57 -34.52
CA GLU A 424 -18.70 -16.59 -34.69
C GLU A 424 -17.30 -16.04 -34.37
N TYR A 425 -16.97 -14.86 -34.91
CA TYR A 425 -15.69 -14.20 -34.65
C TYR A 425 -15.46 -13.90 -33.16
N PHE A 426 -16.47 -13.37 -32.46
CA PHE A 426 -16.36 -13.06 -31.04
C PHE A 426 -16.24 -14.32 -30.19
N GLU A 427 -16.99 -15.37 -30.51
CA GLU A 427 -16.89 -16.65 -29.81
C GLU A 427 -15.51 -17.29 -29.97
N GLU A 428 -14.93 -17.26 -31.18
CA GLU A 428 -13.59 -17.81 -31.43
C GLU A 428 -12.48 -16.98 -30.78
N CYS A 429 -12.55 -15.65 -30.87
CA CYS A 429 -11.51 -14.78 -30.32
C CYS A 429 -11.56 -14.67 -28.80
N CYS A 430 -12.76 -14.79 -28.21
CA CYS A 430 -12.97 -14.68 -26.77
C CYS A 430 -13.23 -16.05 -26.14
N LYS A 431 -12.63 -17.12 -26.65
CA LYS A 431 -12.91 -18.50 -26.21
C LYS A 431 -12.53 -18.78 -24.75
N GLU A 432 -11.53 -18.07 -24.23
CA GLU A 432 -11.03 -18.23 -22.86
C GLU A 432 -11.75 -17.26 -21.93
N THR A 433 -11.94 -17.64 -20.66
CA THR A 433 -12.38 -16.71 -19.62
C THR A 433 -11.37 -15.57 -19.54
N GLY A 434 -11.85 -14.32 -19.58
CA GLY A 434 -10.98 -13.16 -19.57
C GLY A 434 -11.61 -11.88 -20.09
N VAL A 435 -10.78 -10.84 -20.18
CA VAL A 435 -11.18 -9.48 -20.58
C VAL A 435 -10.50 -9.12 -21.89
N TYR A 436 -11.29 -8.61 -22.83
CA TYR A 436 -10.88 -8.36 -24.19
C TYR A 436 -11.24 -6.93 -24.60
N ILE A 437 -10.32 -6.21 -25.21
CA ILE A 437 -10.63 -4.95 -25.89
C ILE A 437 -11.01 -5.25 -27.34
N LEU A 438 -12.17 -4.76 -27.74
CA LEU A 438 -12.68 -4.78 -29.10
C LEU A 438 -12.53 -3.38 -29.71
N THR A 439 -11.99 -3.29 -30.92
CA THR A 439 -12.18 -2.14 -31.79
C THR A 439 -13.04 -2.54 -32.97
N ILE A 440 -14.13 -1.81 -33.23
CA ILE A 440 -15.14 -2.16 -34.23
C ILE A 440 -15.56 -0.94 -35.05
N GLY A 441 -16.03 -1.17 -36.28
CA GLY A 441 -16.67 -0.16 -37.12
C GLY A 441 -18.16 -0.38 -37.25
N TRP A 442 -18.90 0.70 -37.46
CA TRP A 442 -20.35 0.66 -37.61
C TRP A 442 -20.77 0.67 -39.08
N LYS A 443 -21.94 0.08 -39.39
CA LYS A 443 -22.56 0.16 -40.74
C LYS A 443 -22.76 1.61 -41.21
N GLY A 444 -23.08 2.52 -40.29
CA GLY A 444 -23.26 3.95 -40.57
C GLY A 444 -21.96 4.77 -40.65
N GLY A 445 -20.80 4.14 -40.50
CA GLY A 445 -19.51 4.81 -40.44
C GLY A 445 -19.03 5.12 -39.02
N GLY A 446 -17.75 5.50 -38.90
CA GLY A 446 -17.09 5.70 -37.62
C GLY A 446 -16.46 4.44 -37.03
N GLY A 447 -15.99 4.54 -35.79
CA GLY A 447 -15.39 3.43 -35.06
C GLY A 447 -15.61 3.57 -33.57
N HIS A 448 -15.40 2.47 -32.87
CA HIS A 448 -15.57 2.39 -31.44
C HIS A 448 -14.52 1.46 -30.84
N ALA A 449 -14.12 1.76 -29.61
CA ALA A 449 -13.29 0.90 -28.79
C ALA A 449 -14.05 0.59 -27.51
N THR A 450 -14.16 -0.70 -27.19
CA THR A 450 -15.02 -1.17 -26.12
C THR A 450 -14.57 -2.53 -25.60
N VAL A 451 -15.33 -3.17 -24.70
CA VAL A 451 -14.89 -4.38 -24.01
C VAL A 451 -15.82 -5.56 -24.25
N LEU A 452 -15.23 -6.73 -24.49
CA LEU A 452 -15.89 -8.03 -24.39
C LEU A 452 -15.32 -8.76 -23.18
N GLN A 453 -16.17 -9.43 -22.40
CA GLN A 453 -15.73 -10.20 -21.24
C GLN A 453 -16.39 -11.58 -21.23
N ARG A 454 -15.54 -12.61 -21.20
CA ARG A 454 -15.95 -14.00 -21.00
C ARG A 454 -15.88 -14.31 -19.51
N PHE A 455 -17.01 -14.72 -18.95
CA PHE A 455 -17.11 -15.08 -17.53
C PHE A 455 -16.90 -16.59 -17.33
N GLU A 456 -16.68 -16.99 -16.08
CA GLU A 456 -16.45 -18.40 -15.70
C GLU A 456 -17.62 -19.32 -16.05
N ASP A 457 -18.84 -18.79 -16.09
CA ASP A 457 -20.04 -19.51 -16.54
C ASP A 457 -20.09 -19.72 -18.07
N GLY A 458 -19.07 -19.26 -18.80
CA GLY A 458 -18.96 -19.34 -20.25
C GLY A 458 -19.68 -18.23 -21.01
N THR A 459 -20.44 -17.37 -20.33
CA THR A 459 -21.17 -16.28 -20.98
C THR A 459 -20.21 -15.21 -21.50
N LEU A 460 -20.48 -14.71 -22.71
CA LEU A 460 -19.79 -13.55 -23.28
C LEU A 460 -20.71 -12.34 -23.19
N LYS A 461 -20.22 -11.25 -22.60
CA LYS A 461 -20.94 -9.99 -22.52
C LYS A 461 -20.18 -8.86 -23.18
N TYR A 462 -20.95 -7.93 -23.69
CA TYR A 462 -20.51 -6.62 -24.13
C TYR A 462 -20.55 -5.65 -22.94
N ILE A 463 -19.46 -4.95 -22.67
CA ILE A 463 -19.41 -3.85 -21.69
C ILE A 463 -19.17 -2.54 -22.45
N GLU A 464 -19.86 -1.46 -22.08
CA GLU A 464 -19.73 -0.13 -22.71
C GLU A 464 -19.16 0.91 -21.72
N PRO A 465 -17.83 0.97 -21.54
CA PRO A 465 -17.19 1.90 -20.62
C PRO A 465 -17.42 3.38 -20.92
N GLN A 466 -17.79 3.71 -22.16
CA GLN A 466 -17.93 5.11 -22.54
C GLN A 466 -19.23 5.72 -22.01
N VAL A 467 -20.32 4.94 -21.99
CA VAL A 467 -21.66 5.42 -21.66
C VAL A 467 -22.50 4.33 -21.00
N TYR A 468 -23.11 4.66 -19.86
CA TYR A 468 -23.96 3.75 -19.12
C TYR A 468 -25.44 4.13 -19.24
N SER A 469 -26.31 3.11 -19.22
CA SER A 469 -27.75 3.26 -19.09
C SER A 469 -28.28 2.17 -18.18
N GLU A 470 -29.08 2.55 -17.17
CA GLU A 470 -29.75 1.59 -16.27
C GLU A 470 -30.60 0.58 -17.04
N ARG A 471 -31.18 0.98 -18.18
CA ARG A 471 -32.00 0.10 -19.03
C ARG A 471 -31.19 -1.05 -19.62
N SER A 472 -29.96 -0.78 -20.04
CA SER A 472 -29.09 -1.77 -20.67
C SER A 472 -28.22 -2.52 -19.67
N GLY A 473 -27.97 -1.91 -18.50
CA GLY A 473 -27.04 -2.41 -17.50
C GLY A 473 -25.58 -2.40 -17.98
N ALA A 474 -24.68 -2.85 -17.11
CA ALA A 474 -23.24 -2.91 -17.41
C ALA A 474 -22.89 -4.10 -18.32
N LYS A 475 -23.64 -5.21 -18.20
CA LYS A 475 -23.44 -6.46 -18.95
C LYS A 475 -24.47 -6.57 -20.08
N ARG A 476 -24.12 -6.09 -21.27
CA ARG A 476 -24.98 -6.04 -22.46
C ARG A 476 -24.86 -7.31 -23.31
N SER A 477 -25.84 -7.51 -24.19
CA SER A 477 -25.77 -8.62 -25.17
C SER A 477 -24.77 -8.30 -26.28
N ILE A 478 -23.97 -9.29 -26.68
CA ILE A 478 -23.07 -9.17 -27.83
C ILE A 478 -23.84 -9.01 -29.16
N ASP A 479 -25.15 -9.34 -29.19
CA ASP A 479 -25.99 -9.16 -30.36
C ASP A 479 -26.02 -7.71 -30.84
N GLU A 480 -25.94 -6.74 -29.91
CA GLU A 480 -25.93 -5.32 -30.22
C GLU A 480 -24.76 -4.94 -31.13
N LEU A 481 -23.57 -5.50 -30.84
CA LEU A 481 -22.37 -5.33 -31.65
C LEU A 481 -22.48 -6.10 -32.97
N CYS A 482 -23.01 -7.33 -32.93
CA CYS A 482 -23.16 -8.17 -34.12
C CYS A 482 -24.12 -7.54 -35.15
N GLU A 483 -25.17 -6.86 -34.70
CA GLU A 483 -26.16 -6.19 -35.54
C GLU A 483 -25.63 -4.88 -36.14
N SER A 484 -24.79 -4.16 -35.39
CA SER A 484 -24.32 -2.81 -35.75
C SER A 484 -23.00 -2.80 -36.52
N GLY A 485 -22.24 -3.89 -36.44
CA GLY A 485 -20.92 -4.03 -37.04
C GLY A 485 -20.90 -3.87 -38.57
N ALA A 486 -19.87 -3.19 -39.08
CA ALA A 486 -19.68 -2.90 -40.49
C ALA A 486 -19.57 -4.18 -41.34
N THR A 487 -20.21 -4.18 -42.51
CA THR A 487 -20.14 -5.32 -43.45
C THR A 487 -18.75 -5.49 -44.06
N LYS A 488 -17.98 -4.41 -44.19
CA LYS A 488 -16.58 -4.40 -44.63
C LYS A 488 -15.71 -3.83 -43.51
N PRO A 489 -15.11 -4.67 -42.66
CA PRO A 489 -14.33 -4.20 -41.52
C PRO A 489 -13.03 -3.51 -41.98
N TYR A 490 -12.58 -2.52 -41.22
CA TYR A 490 -11.30 -1.86 -41.46
C TYR A 490 -10.14 -2.78 -41.03
N PRO A 491 -9.03 -2.88 -41.78
CA PRO A 491 -7.98 -3.87 -41.51
C PRO A 491 -7.26 -3.76 -40.17
N LYS A 492 -7.35 -2.63 -39.46
CA LYS A 492 -6.70 -2.44 -38.14
C LYS A 492 -7.61 -2.66 -36.93
N ARG A 493 -8.83 -3.14 -37.16
CA ARG A 493 -9.85 -3.35 -36.11
C ARG A 493 -9.99 -4.82 -35.79
N GLY A 494 -10.15 -5.13 -34.50
CA GLY A 494 -10.17 -6.50 -34.04
C GLY A 494 -10.36 -6.65 -32.54
N VAL A 495 -9.92 -7.78 -32.01
CA VAL A 495 -10.05 -8.17 -30.60
C VAL A 495 -8.65 -8.48 -30.05
N LEU A 496 -8.36 -8.00 -28.84
CA LEU A 496 -7.16 -8.33 -28.08
C LEU A 496 -7.55 -8.75 -26.67
N ARG A 497 -7.09 -9.92 -26.23
CA ARG A 497 -7.12 -10.32 -24.81
C ARG A 497 -6.11 -9.47 -24.03
N VAL A 498 -6.54 -8.82 -22.96
CA VAL A 498 -5.73 -7.81 -22.24
C VAL A 498 -5.50 -8.12 -20.76
N ASP A 499 -6.29 -9.01 -20.16
CA ASP A 499 -6.08 -9.50 -18.79
C ASP A 499 -4.82 -10.38 -18.65
N ASN A 500 -4.21 -10.80 -19.77
CA ASN A 500 -2.92 -11.47 -19.82
C ASN A 500 -1.82 -10.61 -20.50
N LYS A 501 -1.93 -9.29 -20.39
CA LYS A 501 -1.03 -8.32 -21.03
C LYS A 501 -0.57 -7.29 -20.01
N LEU A 502 0.54 -6.62 -20.34
CA LEU A 502 1.04 -5.48 -19.58
C LEU A 502 0.45 -4.20 -20.15
N PHE A 503 0.03 -3.28 -19.30
CA PHE A 503 -0.33 -1.93 -19.73
C PHE A 503 0.94 -1.09 -19.93
N ASP A 504 1.05 -0.42 -21.07
CA ASP A 504 2.19 0.43 -21.38
C ASP A 504 2.05 1.79 -20.68
N THR A 505 2.79 1.95 -19.58
CA THR A 505 2.74 3.13 -18.70
C THR A 505 3.07 4.46 -19.40
N LYS A 506 3.65 4.45 -20.61
CA LYS A 506 3.77 5.66 -21.44
C LYS A 506 2.42 6.32 -21.72
N PHE A 507 1.33 5.55 -21.68
CA PHE A 507 -0.03 6.05 -21.86
C PHE A 507 -0.71 6.48 -20.56
N ALA A 508 -0.09 6.34 -19.37
CA ALA A 508 -0.71 6.68 -18.08
C ALA A 508 -1.31 8.11 -18.03
N SER A 509 -0.75 9.04 -18.81
CA SER A 509 -1.23 10.43 -18.87
C SER A 509 -2.64 10.60 -19.45
N ILE A 510 -3.24 9.58 -20.09
CA ILE A 510 -4.61 9.62 -20.61
C ILE A 510 -5.69 9.43 -19.54
N PHE A 511 -5.31 9.24 -18.28
CA PHE A 511 -6.24 9.05 -17.17
C PHE A 511 -6.21 10.21 -16.17
N ASP A 512 -7.36 10.46 -15.56
CA ASP A 512 -7.51 11.23 -14.33
C ASP A 512 -7.51 10.28 -13.12
N LYS A 513 -7.16 10.83 -11.95
CA LYS A 513 -6.86 10.10 -10.71
C LYS A 513 -7.93 10.30 -9.66
#